data_AF-A0A5N6L8D9-F1
#
_entry.id   AF-A0A5N6L8D9-F1
#
_cell.length_a   1.000
_cell.length_b   1.000
_cell.length_c   1.000
_cell.angle_alpha   90.00
_cell.angle_beta   90.00
_cell.angle_gamma   90.00
#
_symmetry.space_group_name_H-M   'P 1'
#
loop_
_entity.id
_entity.type
_entity.pdbx_description
1 polymer ?
#
loop_
_entity_poly.entity_id
_entity_poly.type
_entity_poly.pdbx_seq_one_letter_code
_entity_poly.pdbx_strand_id
1 'polypeptide(L)'
;MQELSNQLQELLDKGFIRPSFSPWGAPVLFVKKKDGSFRMCIDYRGLNKVTIKNRYPLPRIDDLFDQLQGSSYNSKIDLRSGYHQLRIQEDNISKTPFRTRYGHYEFLVMPFGLTNTPAVFMDLMNRVCKPYLDKFVIVFIDDILIYSNNQEEHAKHLSLVMELLKNEELYVKFSKCDFWIREVQFLGHLVNEKGIHVDPAKIEAIKNWEAPKTPTEVRQFLGLAGYYKRFIEGFSKISQSLTSLTHKDKKFYWGERQEAALNLLKQKLCTAPILSLPEGCDDFVVYCDASKQGLGCVLMQCEKVIAYASRQLNVHEKNYTIHDLELGAVVFALKIWRHYLYGTKCTIFTDHKSLQHIFDRKELNMRQRRWVELIGDYDCAIKYHPGAPPGMLGSIAWCRRLASGALPGLFSSSFVFIPIVFAFWFDV
;
A
#
# COMPACT_ATOMS: atom_id res chain seq x y z
N MET A 1 -11.54 -27.66 -22.99
CA MET A 1 -12.02 -28.96 -22.45
C MET A 1 -10.89 -29.93 -22.21
N GLN A 2 -10.01 -30.18 -23.19
CA GLN A 2 -8.78 -30.95 -22.99
C GLN A 2 -7.90 -30.35 -21.86
N GLU A 3 -7.83 -29.03 -21.79
CA GLU A 3 -7.11 -28.29 -20.74
C GLU A 3 -7.56 -28.63 -19.31
N LEU A 4 -8.87 -28.84 -19.08
CA LEU A 4 -9.39 -29.22 -17.77
C LEU A 4 -8.92 -30.62 -17.38
N SER A 5 -8.96 -31.56 -18.33
CA SER A 5 -8.49 -32.93 -18.10
C SER A 5 -6.99 -32.95 -17.80
N ASN A 6 -6.19 -32.19 -18.55
CA ASN A 6 -4.74 -32.13 -18.37
C ASN A 6 -4.37 -31.56 -17.00
N GLN A 7 -4.97 -30.42 -16.59
CA GLN A 7 -4.68 -29.81 -15.29
C GLN A 7 -5.19 -30.67 -14.12
N LEU A 8 -6.34 -31.35 -14.27
CA LEU A 8 -6.81 -32.32 -13.27
C LEU A 8 -5.84 -33.48 -13.10
N GLN A 9 -5.38 -34.07 -14.21
CA GLN A 9 -4.43 -35.17 -14.17
C GLN A 9 -3.12 -34.74 -13.54
N GLU A 10 -2.59 -33.55 -13.89
CA GLU A 10 -1.38 -33.01 -13.27
C GLU A 10 -1.51 -32.84 -11.75
N LEU A 11 -2.67 -32.40 -11.25
CA LEU A 11 -2.91 -32.27 -9.81
C LEU A 11 -3.06 -33.63 -9.12
N LEU A 12 -3.65 -34.62 -9.79
CA LEU A 12 -3.77 -35.99 -9.28
C LEU A 12 -2.41 -36.68 -9.22
N ASP A 13 -1.62 -36.58 -10.30
CA ASP A 13 -0.28 -37.18 -10.40
C ASP A 13 0.67 -36.62 -9.35
N LYS A 14 0.52 -35.32 -9.01
CA LYS A 14 1.27 -34.66 -7.92
C LYS A 14 0.73 -34.98 -6.52
N GLY A 15 -0.41 -35.67 -6.41
CA GLY A 15 -1.08 -35.94 -5.13
C GLY A 15 -1.61 -34.69 -4.43
N PHE A 16 -1.85 -33.60 -5.17
CA PHE A 16 -2.40 -32.37 -4.58
C PHE A 16 -3.90 -32.45 -4.35
N ILE A 17 -4.58 -33.29 -5.12
CA ILE A 17 -6.02 -33.54 -5.01
C ILE A 17 -6.30 -35.04 -4.97
N ARG A 18 -7.48 -35.40 -4.46
CA ARG A 18 -8.03 -36.76 -4.52
C ARG A 18 -9.53 -36.75 -4.79
N PRO A 19 -10.13 -37.86 -5.25
CA PRO A 19 -11.58 -37.98 -5.34
C PRO A 19 -12.26 -37.69 -4.00
N SER A 20 -13.35 -36.92 -4.03
CA SER A 20 -14.09 -36.52 -2.83
C SER A 20 -15.50 -37.08 -2.82
N PHE A 21 -15.96 -37.42 -1.62
CA PHE A 21 -17.36 -37.78 -1.32
C PHE A 21 -18.06 -36.72 -0.47
N SER A 22 -17.42 -35.56 -0.29
CA SER A 22 -17.94 -34.49 0.55
C SER A 22 -19.22 -33.88 -0.06
N PRO A 23 -20.19 -33.46 0.77
CA PRO A 23 -21.40 -32.77 0.31
C PRO A 23 -21.12 -31.34 -0.21
N TRP A 24 -19.93 -30.80 0.06
CA TRP A 24 -19.51 -29.49 -0.45
C TRP A 24 -19.17 -29.58 -1.95
N GLY A 25 -19.16 -28.45 -2.65
CA GLY A 25 -18.79 -28.45 -4.07
C GLY A 25 -18.70 -27.08 -4.72
N ALA A 26 -17.49 -26.52 -4.77
CA ALA A 26 -17.21 -25.29 -5.49
C ALA A 26 -17.14 -25.52 -7.02
N PRO A 27 -17.63 -24.60 -7.86
CA PRO A 27 -17.47 -24.71 -9.30
C PRO A 27 -16.06 -24.32 -9.75
N VAL A 28 -15.62 -24.89 -10.87
CA VAL A 28 -14.36 -24.54 -11.55
C VAL A 28 -14.60 -23.44 -12.58
N LEU A 29 -13.67 -22.48 -12.62
CA LEU A 29 -13.60 -21.40 -13.59
C LEU A 29 -12.24 -21.42 -14.29
N PHE A 30 -12.19 -20.91 -15.51
CA PHE A 30 -10.92 -20.74 -16.23
C PHE A 30 -10.63 -19.26 -16.43
N VAL A 31 -9.41 -18.87 -16.07
CA VAL A 31 -8.89 -17.52 -16.30
C VAL A 31 -7.79 -17.60 -17.33
N LYS A 32 -7.79 -16.70 -18.33
CA LYS A 32 -6.70 -16.61 -19.31
C LYS A 32 -5.49 -15.96 -18.65
N LYS A 33 -4.33 -16.59 -18.77
CA LYS A 33 -3.04 -16.00 -18.43
C LYS A 33 -2.57 -15.06 -19.54
N LYS A 34 -1.57 -14.23 -19.23
CA LYS A 34 -0.91 -13.32 -20.19
C LYS A 34 -0.28 -14.05 -21.39
N ASP A 35 0.19 -15.28 -21.19
CA ASP A 35 0.75 -16.14 -22.24
C ASP A 35 -0.32 -16.80 -23.13
N GLY A 36 -1.61 -16.52 -22.90
CA GLY A 36 -2.73 -17.11 -23.62
C GLY A 36 -3.18 -18.49 -23.10
N SER A 37 -2.42 -19.12 -22.19
CA SER A 37 -2.81 -20.37 -21.54
C SER A 37 -3.96 -20.15 -20.55
N PHE A 38 -4.70 -21.21 -20.22
CA PHE A 38 -5.75 -21.12 -19.20
C PHE A 38 -5.24 -21.57 -17.84
N ARG A 39 -5.71 -20.92 -16.78
CA ARG A 39 -5.50 -21.33 -15.38
C ARG A 39 -6.82 -21.82 -14.82
N MET A 40 -6.84 -23.05 -14.30
CA MET A 40 -7.95 -23.55 -13.52
C MET A 40 -8.00 -22.82 -12.17
N CYS A 41 -9.14 -22.18 -11.89
CA CYS A 41 -9.43 -21.48 -10.65
C CYS A 41 -10.70 -22.07 -10.04
N ILE A 42 -10.79 -22.11 -8.72
CA ILE A 42 -11.96 -22.66 -8.02
C ILE A 42 -12.68 -21.53 -7.31
N ASP A 43 -13.97 -21.45 -7.53
CA ASP A 43 -14.81 -20.39 -6.98
C ASP A 43 -15.22 -20.72 -5.54
N TYR A 44 -14.31 -20.46 -4.60
CA TYR A 44 -14.57 -20.59 -3.17
C TYR A 44 -15.34 -19.41 -2.56
N ARG A 45 -15.95 -18.52 -3.35
CA ARG A 45 -16.70 -17.36 -2.79
C ARG A 45 -17.77 -17.78 -1.78
N GLY A 46 -18.44 -18.92 -2.01
CA GLY A 46 -19.42 -19.47 -1.07
C GLY A 46 -18.78 -19.88 0.27
N LEU A 47 -17.71 -20.68 0.20
CA LEU A 47 -16.95 -21.14 1.36
C LEU A 47 -16.34 -19.96 2.14
N ASN A 48 -15.76 -18.99 1.42
CA ASN A 48 -15.14 -17.79 1.98
C ASN A 48 -16.09 -16.93 2.82
N LYS A 49 -17.41 -16.98 2.56
CA LYS A 49 -18.40 -16.24 3.35
C LYS A 49 -18.65 -16.85 4.74
N VAL A 50 -18.56 -18.17 4.84
CA VAL A 50 -18.82 -18.92 6.08
C VAL A 50 -17.54 -19.20 6.88
N THR A 51 -16.38 -19.06 6.26
CA THR A 51 -15.07 -19.18 6.92
C THR A 51 -14.81 -18.00 7.85
N ILE A 52 -14.41 -18.30 9.09
CA ILE A 52 -13.94 -17.29 10.05
C ILE A 52 -12.64 -16.70 9.52
N LYS A 53 -12.62 -15.37 9.32
CA LYS A 53 -11.49 -14.67 8.72
C LYS A 53 -10.33 -14.54 9.70
N ASN A 54 -9.17 -15.05 9.33
CA ASN A 54 -7.93 -14.81 10.06
C ASN A 54 -7.45 -13.38 9.78
N ARG A 55 -7.38 -12.54 10.82
CA ARG A 55 -6.86 -11.17 10.74
C ARG A 55 -5.39 -11.14 11.13
N TYR A 56 -4.59 -11.92 10.42
CA TYR A 56 -3.15 -11.93 10.63
C TYR A 56 -2.58 -10.53 10.36
N PRO A 57 -1.73 -9.99 11.23
CA PRO A 57 -1.15 -8.67 11.04
C PRO A 57 -0.17 -8.71 9.86
N LEU A 58 -0.53 -8.06 8.77
CA LEU A 58 0.42 -7.81 7.70
C LEU A 58 1.29 -6.59 8.07
N PRO A 59 2.61 -6.65 7.82
CA PRO A 59 3.48 -5.50 8.04
C PRO A 59 3.02 -4.32 7.17
N ARG A 60 3.26 -3.10 7.63
CA ARG A 60 2.96 -1.93 6.79
C ARG A 60 3.98 -1.91 5.66
N ILE A 61 3.47 -1.57 4.48
CA ILE A 61 4.28 -1.46 3.27
C ILE A 61 5.41 -0.45 3.47
N ASP A 62 5.16 0.65 4.18
CA ASP A 62 6.16 1.67 4.48
C ASP A 62 7.29 1.08 5.36
N ASP A 63 6.95 0.39 6.46
CA ASP A 63 7.93 -0.29 7.33
C ASP A 63 8.82 -1.28 6.55
N LEU A 64 8.26 -2.00 5.56
CA LEU A 64 9.03 -2.90 4.70
C LEU A 64 10.00 -2.16 3.77
N PHE A 65 9.63 -0.96 3.30
CA PHE A 65 10.51 -0.16 2.48
C PHE A 65 11.65 0.44 3.28
N ASP A 66 11.40 0.84 4.53
CA ASP A 66 12.43 1.39 5.41
C ASP A 66 13.56 0.40 5.67
N GLN A 67 13.23 -0.90 5.73
CA GLN A 67 14.24 -1.96 5.87
C GLN A 67 15.17 -2.08 4.65
N LEU A 68 14.74 -1.65 3.46
CA LEU A 68 15.58 -1.69 2.25
C LEU A 68 16.59 -0.55 2.18
N GLN A 69 16.62 0.32 3.20
CA GLN A 69 17.53 1.43 3.23
C GLN A 69 18.99 0.99 3.22
N GLY A 70 19.82 1.66 2.41
CA GLY A 70 21.26 1.39 2.32
C GLY A 70 21.60 0.12 1.53
N SER A 71 20.60 -0.65 1.10
CA SER A 71 20.82 -1.84 0.29
C SER A 71 21.29 -1.48 -1.12
N SER A 72 22.41 -2.07 -1.52
CA SER A 72 22.96 -1.99 -2.89
C SER A 72 22.71 -3.26 -3.68
N TYR A 73 22.54 -4.39 -2.98
CA TYR A 73 22.35 -5.70 -3.58
C TYR A 73 21.08 -6.34 -3.05
N ASN A 74 20.20 -6.68 -3.96
CA ASN A 74 18.91 -7.29 -3.69
C ASN A 74 18.79 -8.61 -4.45
N SER A 75 18.06 -9.58 -3.88
CA SER A 75 17.64 -10.80 -4.55
C SER A 75 16.20 -11.09 -4.18
N LYS A 76 15.37 -11.35 -5.18
CA LYS A 76 13.97 -11.70 -5.04
C LYS A 76 13.77 -13.18 -5.30
N ILE A 77 13.21 -13.89 -4.33
CA ILE A 77 12.92 -15.31 -4.39
C ILE A 77 11.40 -15.51 -4.44
N ASP A 78 10.92 -16.18 -5.50
CA ASP A 78 9.51 -16.56 -5.70
C ASP A 78 9.34 -18.05 -5.40
N LEU A 79 8.43 -18.37 -4.48
CA LEU A 79 8.15 -19.77 -4.11
C LEU A 79 7.26 -20.46 -5.16
N ARG A 80 7.62 -21.69 -5.52
CA ARG A 80 6.92 -22.46 -6.56
C ARG A 80 5.51 -22.81 -6.13
N SER A 81 4.51 -22.21 -6.78
CA SER A 81 3.09 -22.46 -6.46
C SER A 81 2.83 -22.35 -4.95
N GLY A 82 3.36 -21.27 -4.33
CA GLY A 82 3.57 -21.14 -2.88
C GLY A 82 2.58 -21.88 -2.00
N TYR A 83 1.28 -21.62 -2.17
CA TYR A 83 0.23 -22.24 -1.35
C TYR A 83 0.15 -23.77 -1.44
N HIS A 84 0.41 -24.38 -2.59
CA HIS A 84 0.37 -25.84 -2.74
C HIS A 84 1.49 -26.56 -1.95
N GLN A 85 2.47 -25.83 -1.41
CA GLN A 85 3.49 -26.41 -0.54
C GLN A 85 2.96 -26.64 0.89
N LEU A 86 1.84 -26.02 1.26
CA LEU A 86 1.20 -26.19 2.55
C LEU A 86 0.13 -27.28 2.49
N ARG A 87 0.17 -28.22 3.44
CA ARG A 87 -0.90 -29.20 3.62
C ARG A 87 -2.11 -28.56 4.30
N ILE A 88 -3.31 -28.97 3.89
CA ILE A 88 -4.54 -28.66 4.61
C ILE A 88 -4.64 -29.62 5.79
N GLN A 89 -5.02 -29.11 6.96
CA GLN A 89 -5.36 -29.94 8.11
C GLN A 89 -6.47 -30.94 7.74
N GLU A 90 -6.34 -32.20 8.14
CA GLU A 90 -7.20 -33.30 7.70
C GLU A 90 -8.71 -33.01 7.85
N ASP A 91 -9.11 -32.44 8.99
CA ASP A 91 -10.52 -32.08 9.27
C ASP A 91 -11.10 -31.02 8.32
N ASN A 92 -10.24 -30.24 7.66
CA ASN A 92 -10.62 -29.15 6.77
C ASN A 92 -10.58 -29.55 5.29
N ILE A 93 -9.99 -30.69 4.93
CA ILE A 93 -9.90 -31.18 3.54
C ILE A 93 -11.30 -31.29 2.93
N SER A 94 -12.25 -31.84 3.68
CA SER A 94 -13.65 -32.04 3.27
C SER A 94 -14.41 -30.75 2.93
N LYS A 95 -13.86 -29.58 3.29
CA LYS A 95 -14.44 -28.27 2.97
C LYS A 95 -13.96 -27.72 1.62
N THR A 96 -12.93 -28.34 1.03
CA THR A 96 -12.31 -27.90 -0.25
C THR A 96 -12.72 -28.68 -1.51
N PRO A 97 -13.83 -29.45 -1.57
CA PRO A 97 -14.16 -30.13 -2.79
C PRO A 97 -14.65 -29.16 -3.87
N PHE A 98 -14.31 -29.50 -5.10
CA PHE A 98 -14.73 -28.80 -6.30
C PHE A 98 -15.30 -29.79 -7.32
N ARG A 99 -16.25 -29.28 -8.11
CA ARG A 99 -17.05 -30.08 -9.03
C ARG A 99 -16.57 -29.87 -10.45
N THR A 100 -16.36 -30.97 -11.15
CA THR A 100 -16.02 -30.99 -12.57
C THR A 100 -16.92 -31.98 -13.30
N ARG A 101 -16.92 -31.96 -14.63
CA ARG A 101 -17.60 -32.98 -15.43
C ARG A 101 -17.03 -34.39 -15.25
N TYR A 102 -15.82 -34.51 -14.73
CA TYR A 102 -15.10 -35.78 -14.53
C TYR A 102 -15.19 -36.29 -13.09
N GLY A 103 -16.00 -35.65 -12.25
CA GLY A 103 -16.19 -36.03 -10.85
C GLY A 103 -15.90 -34.90 -9.86
N HIS A 104 -15.95 -35.27 -8.59
CA HIS A 104 -15.69 -34.38 -7.46
C HIS A 104 -14.30 -34.69 -6.90
N TYR A 105 -13.52 -33.64 -6.67
CA TYR A 105 -12.16 -33.73 -6.14
C TYR A 105 -11.99 -32.75 -5.00
N GLU A 106 -11.17 -33.08 -4.01
CA GLU A 106 -10.82 -32.20 -2.89
C GLU A 106 -9.31 -32.01 -2.80
N PHE A 107 -8.88 -30.89 -2.22
CA PHE A 107 -7.46 -30.58 -2.08
C PHE A 107 -6.86 -31.14 -0.79
N LEU A 108 -5.67 -31.72 -0.92
CA LEU A 108 -4.81 -32.11 0.21
C LEU A 108 -3.83 -31.00 0.60
N VAL A 109 -3.57 -30.08 -0.33
CA VAL A 109 -2.70 -28.90 -0.16
C VAL A 109 -3.48 -27.61 -0.33
N MET A 110 -3.06 -26.52 0.29
CA MET A 110 -3.82 -25.26 0.30
C MET A 110 -4.06 -24.72 -1.12
N PRO A 111 -5.31 -24.71 -1.63
CA PRO A 111 -5.59 -24.19 -2.95
C PRO A 111 -5.61 -22.67 -2.96
N PHE A 112 -5.43 -22.10 -4.15
CA PHE A 112 -5.74 -20.70 -4.39
C PHE A 112 -7.23 -20.41 -4.20
N GLY A 113 -7.54 -19.20 -3.75
CA GLY A 113 -8.92 -18.69 -3.66
C GLY A 113 -9.58 -18.84 -2.29
N LEU A 114 -8.96 -19.51 -1.30
CA LEU A 114 -9.46 -19.48 0.08
C LEU A 114 -9.04 -18.18 0.78
N THR A 115 -9.93 -17.63 1.62
CA THR A 115 -9.74 -16.31 2.25
C THR A 115 -8.54 -16.24 3.18
N ASN A 116 -8.24 -17.34 3.89
CA ASN A 116 -7.18 -17.35 4.90
C ASN A 116 -5.82 -17.83 4.35
N THR A 117 -5.73 -18.28 3.09
CA THR A 117 -4.46 -18.83 2.55
C THR A 117 -3.30 -17.85 2.65
N PRO A 118 -3.43 -16.56 2.26
CA PRO A 118 -2.32 -15.61 2.38
C PRO A 118 -1.89 -15.38 3.83
N ALA A 119 -2.83 -15.38 4.77
CA ALA A 119 -2.55 -15.19 6.19
C ALA A 119 -1.78 -16.38 6.80
N VAL A 120 -2.20 -17.61 6.47
CA VAL A 120 -1.50 -18.83 6.92
C VAL A 120 -0.12 -18.93 6.28
N PHE A 121 0.00 -18.56 5.01
CA PHE A 121 1.29 -18.56 4.33
C PHE A 121 2.26 -17.53 4.92
N MET A 122 1.76 -16.31 5.20
CA MET A 122 2.56 -15.28 5.86
C MET A 122 3.01 -15.72 7.27
N ASP A 123 2.14 -16.37 8.04
CA ASP A 123 2.50 -16.92 9.36
C ASP A 123 3.61 -17.97 9.27
N LEU A 124 3.50 -18.90 8.29
CA LEU A 124 4.56 -19.88 8.02
C LEU A 124 5.87 -19.18 7.67
N MET A 125 5.86 -18.28 6.70
CA MET A 125 7.08 -17.62 6.24
C MET A 125 7.71 -16.78 7.34
N ASN A 126 6.91 -16.11 8.17
CA ASN A 126 7.42 -15.35 9.30
C ASN A 126 8.05 -16.27 10.35
N ARG A 127 7.48 -17.45 10.61
CA ARG A 127 8.03 -18.43 11.54
C ARG A 127 9.35 -19.01 11.03
N VAL A 128 9.42 -19.35 9.74
CA VAL A 128 10.61 -19.91 9.08
C VAL A 128 11.72 -18.87 8.99
N CYS A 129 11.42 -17.70 8.46
CA CYS A 129 12.42 -16.64 8.25
C CYS A 129 12.74 -15.84 9.51
N LYS A 130 12.08 -16.13 10.66
CA LYS A 130 12.24 -15.43 11.94
C LYS A 130 13.69 -15.10 12.32
N PRO A 131 14.69 -15.98 12.11
CA PRO A 131 16.08 -15.67 12.45
C PRO A 131 16.68 -14.48 11.66
N TYR A 132 16.15 -14.22 10.46
CA TYR A 132 16.68 -13.27 9.47
C TYR A 132 15.72 -12.13 9.13
N LEU A 133 14.46 -12.20 9.58
CA LEU A 133 13.51 -11.09 9.52
C LEU A 133 14.09 -9.85 10.19
N ASP A 134 13.78 -8.68 9.61
CA ASP A 134 14.20 -7.36 10.06
C ASP A 134 15.74 -7.15 10.09
N LYS A 135 16.52 -8.10 9.53
CA LYS A 135 17.98 -8.00 9.40
C LYS A 135 18.41 -7.85 7.95
N PHE A 136 18.06 -8.83 7.13
CA PHE A 136 18.41 -8.86 5.70
C PHE A 136 17.36 -9.59 4.84
N VAL A 137 16.23 -9.98 5.43
CA VAL A 137 15.11 -10.67 4.77
C VAL A 137 13.81 -9.94 5.06
N ILE A 138 13.10 -9.57 3.99
CA ILE A 138 11.71 -9.13 4.01
C ILE A 138 10.86 -10.22 3.38
N VAL A 139 9.77 -10.58 4.05
CA VAL A 139 8.77 -11.50 3.52
C VAL A 139 7.49 -10.72 3.24
N PHE A 140 6.91 -10.94 2.06
CA PHE A 140 5.56 -10.49 1.76
C PHE A 140 4.80 -11.55 0.97
N ILE A 141 3.91 -12.27 1.66
CA ILE A 141 3.13 -13.37 1.08
C ILE A 141 4.07 -14.41 0.46
N ASP A 142 4.14 -14.49 -0.87
CA ASP A 142 4.90 -15.51 -1.62
C ASP A 142 6.31 -15.04 -2.02
N ASP A 143 6.59 -13.74 -1.85
CA ASP A 143 7.85 -13.10 -2.23
C ASP A 143 8.78 -13.00 -1.00
N ILE A 144 9.99 -13.54 -1.12
CA ILE A 144 11.08 -13.34 -0.16
C ILE A 144 12.10 -12.41 -0.80
N LEU A 145 12.30 -11.24 -0.20
CA LEU A 145 13.28 -10.25 -0.62
C LEU A 145 14.48 -10.28 0.31
N ILE A 146 15.65 -10.52 -0.24
CA ILE A 146 16.93 -10.50 0.46
C ILE A 146 17.65 -9.23 0.06
N TYR A 147 18.10 -8.45 1.03
CA TYR A 147 18.77 -7.17 0.79
C TYR A 147 20.09 -7.10 1.56
N SER A 148 21.10 -6.42 1.00
CA SER A 148 22.44 -6.31 1.59
C SER A 148 23.19 -5.08 1.08
N ASN A 149 24.17 -4.63 1.86
CA ASN A 149 24.93 -3.41 1.55
C ASN A 149 26.10 -3.66 0.60
N ASN A 150 26.72 -4.84 0.68
CA ASN A 150 27.85 -5.21 -0.17
C ASN A 150 27.70 -6.63 -0.75
N GLN A 151 28.51 -6.92 -1.77
CA GLN A 151 28.44 -8.16 -2.52
C GLN A 151 28.81 -9.39 -1.69
N GLU A 152 29.79 -9.26 -0.77
CA GLU A 152 30.25 -10.37 0.06
C GLU A 152 29.22 -10.78 1.12
N GLU A 153 28.60 -9.81 1.78
CA GLU A 153 27.46 -10.04 2.68
C GLU A 153 26.29 -10.66 1.93
N HIS A 154 25.99 -10.17 0.73
CA HIS A 154 24.88 -10.71 -0.05
C HIS A 154 25.08 -12.18 -0.41
N ALA A 155 26.31 -12.61 -0.72
CA ALA A 155 26.61 -14.03 -0.95
C ALA A 155 26.30 -14.87 0.30
N LYS A 156 26.70 -14.38 1.47
CA LYS A 156 26.46 -15.06 2.76
C LYS A 156 24.98 -15.13 3.07
N HIS A 157 24.26 -14.01 2.95
CA HIS A 157 22.81 -13.94 3.16
C HIS A 157 22.04 -14.87 2.23
N LEU A 158 22.40 -14.90 0.95
CA LEU A 158 21.79 -15.81 -0.02
C LEU A 158 22.02 -17.27 0.38
N SER A 159 23.23 -17.64 0.78
CA SER A 159 23.54 -19.00 1.24
C SER A 159 22.70 -19.39 2.46
N LEU A 160 22.59 -18.51 3.46
CA LEU A 160 21.82 -18.75 4.68
C LEU A 160 20.32 -18.95 4.39
N VAL A 161 19.75 -18.14 3.50
CA VAL A 161 18.33 -18.27 3.12
C VAL A 161 18.10 -19.53 2.31
N MET A 162 18.99 -19.87 1.37
CA MET A 162 18.86 -21.10 0.58
C MET A 162 18.97 -22.35 1.46
N GLU A 163 19.86 -22.35 2.45
CA GLU A 163 19.99 -23.43 3.43
C GLU A 163 18.73 -23.56 4.29
N LEU A 164 18.20 -22.43 4.77
CA LEU A 164 16.94 -22.39 5.52
C LEU A 164 15.78 -22.96 4.71
N LEU A 165 15.60 -22.50 3.47
CA LEU A 165 14.52 -22.99 2.59
C LEU A 165 14.67 -24.48 2.29
N LYS A 166 15.90 -24.96 2.11
CA LYS A 166 16.19 -26.39 1.91
C LYS A 166 15.81 -27.22 3.14
N ASN A 167 16.15 -26.75 4.34
CA ASN A 167 15.86 -27.46 5.60
C ASN A 167 14.35 -27.55 5.89
N GLU A 168 13.60 -26.52 5.50
CA GLU A 168 12.14 -26.47 5.64
C GLU A 168 11.39 -27.05 4.43
N GLU A 169 12.11 -27.66 3.47
CA GLU A 169 11.56 -28.24 2.24
C GLU A 169 10.69 -27.27 1.43
N LEU A 170 11.04 -25.98 1.44
CA LEU A 170 10.38 -24.94 0.68
C LEU A 170 11.04 -24.77 -0.70
N TYR A 171 10.26 -25.03 -1.74
CA TYR A 171 10.77 -25.07 -3.11
C TYR A 171 10.55 -23.74 -3.82
N VAL A 172 11.65 -23.24 -4.38
CA VAL A 172 11.70 -21.98 -5.12
C VAL A 172 11.47 -22.22 -6.61
N LYS A 173 10.81 -21.29 -7.30
CA LYS A 173 10.72 -21.30 -8.76
C LYS A 173 11.84 -20.45 -9.36
N PHE A 174 12.95 -21.10 -9.69
CA PHE A 174 14.16 -20.44 -10.20
C PHE A 174 13.89 -19.48 -11.38
N SER A 175 12.99 -19.84 -12.31
CA SER A 175 12.66 -18.99 -13.48
C SER A 175 11.91 -17.70 -13.16
N LYS A 176 11.51 -17.49 -11.91
CA LYS A 176 10.87 -16.27 -11.41
C LYS A 176 11.70 -15.54 -10.36
N CYS A 177 12.89 -16.05 -10.06
CA CYS A 177 13.78 -15.43 -9.08
C CYS A 177 14.75 -14.49 -9.78
N ASP A 178 15.00 -13.37 -9.15
CA ASP A 178 15.97 -12.38 -9.59
C ASP A 178 17.10 -12.34 -8.56
N PHE A 179 18.34 -12.48 -9.00
CA PHE A 179 19.50 -12.51 -8.10
C PHE A 179 20.45 -11.36 -8.42
N TRP A 180 21.11 -10.83 -7.38
CA TRP A 180 22.17 -9.83 -7.52
C TRP A 180 21.75 -8.55 -8.25
N ILE A 181 20.49 -8.15 -8.09
CA ILE A 181 19.92 -6.97 -8.72
C ILE A 181 20.18 -5.72 -7.87
N ARG A 182 20.50 -4.60 -8.53
CA ARG A 182 20.67 -3.29 -7.88
C ARG A 182 19.38 -2.49 -7.77
N GLU A 183 18.41 -2.79 -8.64
CA GLU A 183 17.08 -2.21 -8.62
C GLU A 183 16.06 -3.35 -8.56
N VAL A 184 15.18 -3.31 -7.56
CA VAL A 184 14.19 -4.36 -7.32
C VAL A 184 12.78 -3.83 -7.44
N GLN A 185 11.95 -4.54 -8.20
CA GLN A 185 10.52 -4.29 -8.24
C GLN A 185 9.85 -5.00 -7.05
N PHE A 186 9.43 -4.22 -6.06
CA PHE A 186 8.82 -4.71 -4.83
C PHE A 186 7.52 -3.96 -4.53
N LEU A 187 6.42 -4.69 -4.31
CA LEU A 187 5.09 -4.13 -4.00
C LEU A 187 4.62 -3.04 -4.99
N GLY A 188 4.94 -3.17 -6.27
CA GLY A 188 4.58 -2.17 -7.29
C GLY A 188 5.40 -0.88 -7.24
N HIS A 189 6.53 -0.90 -6.55
CA HIS A 189 7.53 0.17 -6.55
C HIS A 189 8.87 -0.38 -7.07
N LEU A 190 9.69 0.51 -7.62
CA LEU A 190 11.07 0.20 -7.96
C LEU A 190 11.96 0.78 -6.85
N VAL A 191 12.74 -0.06 -6.18
CA VAL A 191 13.61 0.35 -5.08
C VAL A 191 15.06 0.21 -5.53
N ASN A 192 15.86 1.26 -5.30
CA ASN A 192 17.30 1.26 -5.55
C ASN A 192 18.05 2.03 -4.45
N GLU A 193 19.37 2.12 -4.57
CA GLU A 193 20.25 2.82 -3.62
C GLU A 193 19.83 4.27 -3.32
N LYS A 194 19.13 4.94 -4.24
CA LYS A 194 18.69 6.34 -4.09
C LYS A 194 17.36 6.47 -3.34
N GLY A 195 16.57 5.41 -3.27
CA GLY A 195 15.26 5.38 -2.62
C GLY A 195 14.19 4.65 -3.43
N ILE A 196 12.94 5.04 -3.18
CA ILE A 196 11.76 4.42 -3.78
C ILE A 196 11.29 5.23 -4.98
N HIS A 197 10.97 4.52 -6.07
CA HIS A 197 10.40 5.05 -7.30
C HIS A 197 9.03 4.42 -7.59
N VAL A 198 8.24 5.11 -8.38
CA VAL A 198 7.05 4.51 -9.00
C VAL A 198 7.51 3.55 -10.09
N ASP A 199 6.90 2.37 -10.16
CA ASP A 199 7.19 1.38 -11.19
C ASP A 199 6.94 1.94 -12.62
N PRO A 200 7.96 1.98 -13.50
CA PRO A 200 7.83 2.50 -14.87
C PRO A 200 6.68 1.87 -15.67
N ALA A 201 6.44 0.56 -15.50
CA ALA A 201 5.35 -0.12 -16.20
C ALA A 201 3.98 0.40 -15.77
N LYS A 202 3.85 0.82 -14.49
CA LYS A 202 2.64 1.46 -13.97
C LYS A 202 2.53 2.91 -14.43
N ILE A 203 3.65 3.62 -14.54
CA ILE A 203 3.69 4.99 -15.10
C ILE A 203 3.19 4.97 -16.56
N GLU A 204 3.65 4.03 -17.38
CA GLU A 204 3.20 3.90 -18.77
C GLU A 204 1.70 3.62 -18.86
N ALA A 205 1.19 2.69 -18.04
CA ALA A 205 -0.23 2.40 -17.97
C ALA A 205 -1.07 3.63 -17.56
N ILE A 206 -0.57 4.46 -16.64
CA ILE A 206 -1.21 5.72 -16.22
C ILE A 206 -1.16 6.78 -17.33
N LYS A 207 -0.01 6.90 -18.00
CA LYS A 207 0.20 7.86 -19.08
C LYS A 207 -0.78 7.63 -20.23
N ASN A 208 -0.97 6.37 -20.58
CA ASN A 208 -1.88 5.93 -21.65
C ASN A 208 -3.33 5.75 -21.18
N TRP A 209 -3.65 6.06 -19.92
CA TRP A 209 -4.99 5.87 -19.37
C TRP A 209 -5.99 6.82 -20.04
N GLU A 210 -7.04 6.31 -20.69
CA GLU A 210 -8.04 7.16 -21.33
C GLU A 210 -8.92 7.91 -20.32
N ALA A 211 -9.54 9.02 -20.74
CA ALA A 211 -10.48 9.73 -19.89
C ALA A 211 -11.63 8.82 -19.45
N PRO A 212 -11.83 8.60 -18.13
CA PRO A 212 -12.90 7.77 -17.61
C PRO A 212 -14.27 8.25 -18.10
N LYS A 213 -15.10 7.30 -18.56
CA LYS A 213 -16.48 7.54 -19.01
C LYS A 213 -17.51 7.15 -17.96
N THR A 214 -17.10 6.40 -16.94
CA THR A 214 -17.99 5.91 -15.88
C THR A 214 -17.47 6.21 -14.47
N PRO A 215 -18.35 6.37 -13.46
CA PRO A 215 -17.93 6.49 -12.06
C PRO A 215 -17.06 5.32 -11.57
N THR A 216 -17.23 4.13 -12.15
CA THR A 216 -16.44 2.95 -11.80
C THR A 216 -15.00 3.06 -12.31
N GLU A 217 -14.80 3.52 -13.55
CA GLU A 217 -13.46 3.80 -14.09
C GLU A 217 -12.76 4.92 -13.31
N VAL A 218 -13.49 5.97 -12.89
CA VAL A 218 -12.93 7.02 -12.02
C VAL A 218 -12.47 6.43 -10.69
N ARG A 219 -13.26 5.53 -10.08
CA ARG A 219 -12.86 4.84 -8.84
C ARG A 219 -11.62 3.95 -9.04
N GLN A 220 -11.52 3.27 -10.18
CA GLN A 220 -10.34 2.45 -10.50
C GLN A 220 -9.08 3.32 -10.63
N PHE A 221 -9.16 4.43 -11.39
CA PHE A 221 -8.06 5.36 -11.54
C PHE A 221 -7.65 5.99 -10.19
N LEU A 222 -8.61 6.49 -9.40
CA LEU A 222 -8.34 7.08 -8.09
C LEU A 222 -7.78 6.07 -7.10
N GLY A 223 -8.19 4.80 -7.18
CA GLY A 223 -7.62 3.72 -6.38
C GLY A 223 -6.13 3.52 -6.68
N LEU A 224 -5.77 3.47 -7.96
CA LEU A 224 -4.38 3.32 -8.41
C LEU A 224 -3.54 4.57 -8.10
N ALA A 225 -4.02 5.76 -8.44
CA ALA A 225 -3.33 7.02 -8.14
C ALA A 225 -3.22 7.24 -6.61
N GLY A 226 -4.22 6.78 -5.86
CA GLY A 226 -4.22 6.80 -4.40
C GLY A 226 -3.17 5.91 -3.75
N TYR A 227 -2.75 4.82 -4.42
CA TYR A 227 -1.63 3.98 -3.97
C TYR A 227 -0.31 4.76 -4.00
N TYR A 228 -0.11 5.58 -5.02
CA TYR A 228 1.07 6.42 -5.21
C TYR A 228 0.93 7.84 -4.62
N LYS A 229 -0.11 8.11 -3.85
CA LYS A 229 -0.37 9.46 -3.29
C LYS A 229 0.81 10.02 -2.48
N ARG A 230 1.66 9.14 -1.91
CA ARG A 230 2.85 9.52 -1.14
C ARG A 230 3.93 10.21 -1.97
N PHE A 231 3.90 10.04 -3.30
CA PHE A 231 4.77 10.71 -4.27
C PHE A 231 4.15 12.00 -4.82
N ILE A 232 2.84 12.22 -4.58
CA ILE A 232 2.08 13.31 -5.19
C ILE A 232 1.77 14.36 -4.12
N GLU A 233 2.51 15.45 -4.19
CA GLU A 233 2.22 16.64 -3.41
C GLU A 233 0.82 17.19 -3.73
N GLY A 234 0.00 17.37 -2.70
CA GLY A 234 -1.35 17.95 -2.81
C GLY A 234 -2.39 17.03 -3.45
N PHE A 235 -2.16 15.71 -3.49
CA PHE A 235 -3.04 14.71 -4.11
C PHE A 235 -4.54 14.92 -3.82
N SER A 236 -4.89 15.16 -2.57
CA SER A 236 -6.26 15.36 -2.10
C SER A 236 -6.99 16.50 -2.81
N LYS A 237 -6.30 17.61 -3.09
CA LYS A 237 -6.88 18.79 -3.75
C LYS A 237 -7.08 18.52 -5.24
N ILE A 238 -6.09 17.91 -5.89
CA ILE A 238 -6.13 17.61 -7.33
C ILE A 238 -7.24 16.58 -7.61
N SER A 239 -7.30 15.52 -6.79
CA SER A 239 -8.29 14.45 -6.93
C SER A 239 -9.71 14.84 -6.52
N GLN A 240 -9.94 16.04 -5.99
CA GLN A 240 -11.25 16.45 -5.48
C GLN A 240 -12.34 16.49 -6.55
N SER A 241 -12.03 17.06 -7.72
CA SER A 241 -12.97 17.11 -8.85
C SER A 241 -13.35 15.71 -9.32
N LEU A 242 -12.38 14.79 -9.38
CA LEU A 242 -12.59 13.39 -9.76
C LEU A 242 -13.36 12.61 -8.70
N THR A 243 -13.01 12.79 -7.42
CA THR A 243 -13.70 12.13 -6.29
C THR A 243 -15.18 12.50 -6.29
N SER A 244 -15.50 13.76 -6.62
CA SER A 244 -16.88 14.24 -6.69
C SER A 244 -17.75 13.46 -7.69
N LEU A 245 -17.17 12.89 -8.75
CA LEU A 245 -17.87 12.07 -9.75
C LEU A 245 -18.21 10.65 -9.25
N THR A 246 -17.63 10.23 -8.13
CA THR A 246 -17.85 8.88 -7.57
C THR A 246 -19.04 8.82 -6.62
N HIS A 247 -19.59 9.97 -6.22
CA HIS A 247 -20.73 10.05 -5.31
C HIS A 247 -22.01 9.58 -6.00
N LYS A 248 -22.82 8.78 -5.28
CA LYS A 248 -24.08 8.21 -5.80
C LYS A 248 -25.12 9.27 -6.17
N ASP A 249 -25.08 10.42 -5.50
CA ASP A 249 -26.09 11.48 -5.65
C ASP A 249 -25.74 12.52 -6.72
N LYS A 250 -24.63 12.35 -7.45
CA LYS A 250 -24.18 13.28 -8.48
C LYS A 250 -24.25 12.66 -9.87
N LYS A 251 -24.83 13.41 -10.82
CA LYS A 251 -24.78 13.06 -12.24
C LYS A 251 -23.32 13.10 -12.72
N PHE A 252 -22.93 12.10 -13.49
CA PHE A 252 -21.60 12.03 -14.08
C PHE A 252 -21.48 13.10 -15.17
N TYR A 253 -20.63 14.10 -14.93
CA TYR A 253 -20.31 15.16 -15.89
C TYR A 253 -18.80 15.31 -15.99
N TRP A 254 -18.24 14.98 -17.15
CA TRP A 254 -16.83 15.13 -17.44
C TRP A 254 -16.59 16.46 -18.16
N GLY A 255 -16.04 17.45 -17.43
CA GLY A 255 -15.71 18.76 -17.98
C GLY A 255 -14.22 19.06 -17.89
N GLU A 256 -13.84 20.29 -18.27
CA GLU A 256 -12.44 20.74 -18.27
C GLU A 256 -11.76 20.60 -16.91
N ARG A 257 -12.49 20.79 -15.80
CA ARG A 257 -11.93 20.66 -14.45
C ARG A 257 -11.53 19.23 -14.11
N GLN A 258 -12.26 18.24 -14.61
CA GLN A 258 -11.95 16.82 -14.40
C GLN A 258 -10.83 16.37 -15.32
N GLU A 259 -10.85 16.83 -16.57
CA GLU A 259 -9.78 16.57 -17.54
C GLU A 259 -8.45 17.17 -17.07
N ALA A 260 -8.45 18.42 -16.62
CA ALA A 260 -7.26 19.07 -16.06
C ALA A 260 -6.73 18.35 -14.82
N ALA A 261 -7.62 17.89 -13.92
CA ALA A 261 -7.21 17.12 -12.76
C ALA A 261 -6.62 15.75 -13.12
N LEU A 262 -7.20 15.04 -14.10
CA LEU A 262 -6.68 13.78 -14.61
C LEU A 262 -5.27 13.97 -15.20
N ASN A 263 -5.10 14.95 -16.07
CA ASN A 263 -3.82 15.21 -16.74
C ASN A 263 -2.76 15.71 -15.75
N LEU A 264 -3.14 16.52 -14.77
CA LEU A 264 -2.21 16.94 -13.70
C LEU A 264 -1.76 15.77 -12.83
N LEU A 265 -2.66 14.83 -12.49
CA LEU A 265 -2.27 13.62 -11.75
C LEU A 265 -1.35 12.71 -12.56
N LYS A 266 -1.64 12.51 -13.86
CA LYS A 266 -0.75 11.77 -14.76
C LYS A 266 0.62 12.41 -14.83
N GLN A 267 0.68 13.74 -15.01
CA GLN A 267 1.94 14.48 -15.08
C GLN A 267 2.74 14.31 -13.77
N LYS A 268 2.11 14.53 -12.61
CA LYS A 268 2.79 14.39 -11.31
C LYS A 268 3.27 12.97 -11.03
N LEU A 269 2.58 11.95 -11.53
CA LEU A 269 3.01 10.55 -11.44
C LEU A 269 4.21 10.26 -12.34
N CYS A 270 4.26 10.85 -13.54
CA CYS A 270 5.39 10.73 -14.45
C CYS A 270 6.63 11.51 -13.97
N THR A 271 6.44 12.65 -13.31
CA THR A 271 7.52 13.48 -12.76
C THR A 271 7.70 13.28 -11.25
N ALA A 272 7.21 12.15 -10.72
CA ALA A 272 7.25 11.87 -9.29
C ALA A 272 8.69 11.92 -8.78
N PRO A 273 8.97 12.66 -7.70
CA PRO A 273 10.31 12.68 -7.12
C PRO A 273 10.65 11.31 -6.52
N ILE A 274 11.94 11.02 -6.45
CA ILE A 274 12.44 9.88 -5.69
C ILE A 274 12.17 10.16 -4.22
N LEU A 275 11.44 9.28 -3.56
CA LEU A 275 11.28 9.37 -2.10
C LEU A 275 12.50 8.72 -1.46
N SER A 276 13.17 9.47 -0.60
CA SER A 276 14.27 8.94 0.19
C SER A 276 13.73 8.08 1.32
N LEU A 277 14.43 6.99 1.60
CA LEU A 277 14.19 6.18 2.78
C LEU A 277 14.80 6.90 4.00
N PRO A 278 14.12 6.86 5.16
CA PRO A 278 14.60 7.53 6.37
C PRO A 278 15.93 6.92 6.83
N GLU A 279 16.87 7.75 7.29
CA GLU A 279 18.24 7.39 7.64
C GLU A 279 18.58 7.62 9.10
N GLY A 280 19.14 6.60 9.75
CA GLY A 280 19.67 6.70 11.11
C GLY A 280 18.63 7.04 12.17
N CYS A 281 19.06 7.77 13.19
CA CYS A 281 18.19 8.27 14.28
C CYS A 281 18.00 9.79 14.21
N ASP A 282 18.22 10.38 13.03
CA ASP A 282 18.15 11.83 12.85
C ASP A 282 16.71 12.33 13.02
N ASP A 283 16.59 13.54 13.56
CA ASP A 283 15.30 14.16 13.85
C ASP A 283 14.48 14.36 12.57
N PHE A 284 13.18 14.09 12.66
CA PHE A 284 12.25 14.33 11.56
C PHE A 284 11.79 15.79 11.52
N VAL A 285 11.59 16.30 10.31
CA VAL A 285 10.96 17.61 10.08
C VAL A 285 9.64 17.40 9.35
N VAL A 286 8.57 17.95 9.92
CA VAL A 286 7.23 17.87 9.35
C VAL A 286 6.77 19.27 8.98
N TYR A 287 6.36 19.47 7.73
CA TYR A 287 5.67 20.69 7.32
C TYR A 287 4.17 20.40 7.22
N CYS A 288 3.36 21.23 7.88
CA CYS A 288 1.90 21.14 7.86
C CYS A 288 1.30 22.41 7.26
N ASP A 289 0.27 22.23 6.45
CA ASP A 289 -0.53 23.30 5.86
C ASP A 289 -2.01 22.88 5.85
N ALA A 290 -2.91 23.80 6.16
CA ALA A 290 -4.33 23.57 6.12
C ALA A 290 -5.07 24.64 5.32
N SER A 291 -6.00 24.18 4.51
CA SER A 291 -6.90 25.05 3.75
C SER A 291 -8.35 24.65 3.98
N LYS A 292 -9.28 25.53 3.57
CA LYS A 292 -10.71 25.21 3.54
C LYS A 292 -11.08 24.05 2.59
N GLN A 293 -10.12 23.57 1.80
CA GLN A 293 -10.30 22.45 0.86
C GLN A 293 -9.73 21.13 1.40
N GLY A 294 -8.70 21.17 2.26
CA GLY A 294 -8.03 19.97 2.76
C GLY A 294 -6.80 20.28 3.61
N LEU A 295 -6.23 19.22 4.16
CA LEU A 295 -4.99 19.21 4.94
C LEU A 295 -3.86 18.64 4.07
N GLY A 296 -2.67 19.23 4.16
CA GLY A 296 -1.46 18.78 3.49
C GLY A 296 -0.30 18.72 4.46
N CYS A 297 0.55 17.70 4.32
CA CYS A 297 1.75 17.55 5.12
C CYS A 297 2.90 16.97 4.28
N VAL A 298 4.13 17.33 4.64
CA VAL A 298 5.37 16.77 4.07
C VAL A 298 6.26 16.30 5.21
N LEU A 299 6.69 15.04 5.16
CA LEU A 299 7.68 14.46 6.06
C LEU A 299 9.05 14.51 5.40
N MET A 300 10.03 15.04 6.13
CA MET A 300 11.39 15.23 5.68
C MET A 300 12.39 14.78 6.73
N GLN A 301 13.57 14.36 6.28
CA GLN A 301 14.72 14.07 7.11
C GLN A 301 15.98 14.44 6.32
N CYS A 302 16.96 15.09 6.96
CA CYS A 302 18.21 15.51 6.33
C CYS A 302 18.01 16.25 4.97
N GLU A 303 17.03 17.17 4.93
CA GLU A 303 16.62 17.94 3.74
C GLU A 303 16.04 17.13 2.57
N LYS A 304 15.86 15.81 2.74
CA LYS A 304 15.25 14.92 1.76
C LYS A 304 13.78 14.67 2.10
N VAL A 305 12.95 14.48 1.07
CA VAL A 305 11.54 14.17 1.26
C VAL A 305 11.36 12.66 1.45
N ILE A 306 10.75 12.29 2.58
CA ILE A 306 10.43 10.90 2.91
C ILE A 306 9.02 10.56 2.39
N ALA A 307 8.04 11.43 2.66
CA ALA A 307 6.67 11.17 2.22
C ALA A 307 5.82 12.45 2.13
N TYR A 308 4.87 12.46 1.18
CA TYR A 308 3.76 13.42 1.14
C TYR A 308 2.49 12.80 1.73
N ALA A 309 1.71 13.58 2.47
CA ALA A 309 0.38 13.19 2.94
C ALA A 309 -0.63 14.31 2.67
N SER A 310 -1.83 13.95 2.22
CA SER A 310 -2.92 14.92 2.10
C SER A 310 -4.28 14.25 2.27
N ARG A 311 -5.25 15.02 2.78
CA ARG A 311 -6.63 14.55 3.02
C ARG A 311 -7.65 15.66 2.84
N GLN A 312 -8.81 15.32 2.30
CA GLN A 312 -9.93 16.26 2.17
C GLN A 312 -10.60 16.47 3.52
N LEU A 313 -11.14 17.66 3.75
CA LEU A 313 -11.87 17.94 4.98
C LEU A 313 -13.15 17.11 5.05
N ASN A 314 -13.40 16.52 6.21
CA ASN A 314 -14.69 15.95 6.56
C ASN A 314 -15.77 17.03 6.57
N VAL A 315 -17.03 16.62 6.43
CA VAL A 315 -18.19 17.53 6.40
C VAL A 315 -18.22 18.47 7.60
N HIS A 316 -17.92 17.97 8.80
CA HIS A 316 -17.87 18.75 10.02
C HIS A 316 -16.60 19.62 10.13
N GLU A 317 -15.47 19.18 9.57
CA GLU A 317 -14.20 19.93 9.57
C GLU A 317 -14.29 21.19 8.68
N LYS A 318 -15.15 21.21 7.66
CA LYS A 318 -15.38 22.40 6.82
C LYS A 318 -15.78 23.65 7.63
N ASN A 319 -16.51 23.42 8.72
CA ASN A 319 -16.99 24.48 9.61
C ASN A 319 -15.95 24.94 10.63
N TYR A 320 -14.75 24.33 10.66
CA TYR A 320 -13.71 24.69 11.62
C TYR A 320 -13.08 26.03 11.25
N THR A 321 -12.55 26.74 12.25
CA THR A 321 -11.73 27.93 12.03
C THR A 321 -10.41 27.52 11.38
N ILE A 322 -9.72 28.45 10.71
CA ILE A 322 -8.42 28.15 10.09
C ILE A 322 -7.43 27.65 11.14
N HIS A 323 -7.42 28.24 12.33
CA HIS A 323 -6.64 27.77 13.47
C HIS A 323 -6.88 26.29 13.82
N ASP A 324 -8.14 25.86 13.89
CA ASP A 324 -8.48 24.46 14.16
C ASP A 324 -8.12 23.53 12.98
N LEU A 325 -8.11 24.04 11.76
CA LEU A 325 -7.69 23.28 10.58
C LEU A 325 -6.17 23.07 10.58
N GLU A 326 -5.40 24.10 10.90
CA GLU A 326 -3.93 24.04 11.03
C GLU A 326 -3.51 23.04 12.12
N LEU A 327 -4.15 23.12 13.29
CA LEU A 327 -3.96 22.13 14.35
C LEU A 327 -4.40 20.72 13.90
N GLY A 328 -5.48 20.64 13.12
CA GLY A 328 -5.94 19.41 12.50
C GLY A 328 -4.92 18.81 11.53
N ALA A 329 -4.17 19.62 10.79
CA ALA A 329 -3.08 19.17 9.91
C ALA A 329 -1.92 18.57 10.71
N VAL A 330 -1.54 19.20 11.84
CA VAL A 330 -0.53 18.65 12.76
C VAL A 330 -0.94 17.29 13.31
N VAL A 331 -2.16 17.18 13.84
CA VAL A 331 -2.71 15.91 14.36
C VAL A 331 -2.81 14.85 13.26
N PHE A 332 -3.15 15.27 12.04
CA PHE A 332 -3.21 14.38 10.88
C PHE A 332 -1.83 13.81 10.52
N ALA A 333 -0.79 14.65 10.50
CA ALA A 333 0.59 14.23 10.25
C ALA A 333 1.07 13.21 11.31
N LEU A 334 0.89 13.54 12.60
CA LEU A 334 1.29 12.68 13.72
C LEU A 334 0.60 11.32 13.70
N LYS A 335 -0.67 11.26 13.28
CA LYS A 335 -1.41 10.00 13.17
C LYS A 335 -0.97 9.15 12.00
N ILE A 336 -0.71 9.76 10.84
CA ILE A 336 -0.28 9.01 9.64
C ILE A 336 1.13 8.47 9.85
N TRP A 337 2.04 9.33 10.27
CA TRP A 337 3.46 9.02 10.44
C TRP A 337 3.81 8.62 11.88
N ARG A 338 2.83 8.08 12.62
CA ARG A 338 3.07 7.59 13.98
C ARG A 338 4.24 6.60 14.04
N HIS A 339 4.40 5.76 13.02
CA HIS A 339 5.49 4.78 12.93
C HIS A 339 6.87 5.44 12.84
N TYR A 340 6.99 6.63 12.24
CA TYR A 340 8.25 7.39 12.18
C TYR A 340 8.46 8.31 13.38
N LEU A 341 7.40 9.00 13.81
CA LEU A 341 7.49 10.13 14.73
C LEU A 341 7.37 9.72 16.21
N TYR A 342 6.86 8.53 16.50
CA TYR A 342 6.65 8.09 17.87
C TYR A 342 7.96 7.63 18.50
N GLY A 343 8.38 8.28 19.60
CA GLY A 343 9.63 7.99 20.28
C GLY A 343 10.87 8.68 19.68
N THR A 344 10.71 9.43 18.58
CA THR A 344 11.78 10.19 17.91
C THR A 344 11.50 11.69 18.05
N LYS A 345 12.54 12.49 18.19
CA LYS A 345 12.43 13.94 18.16
C LYS A 345 11.97 14.41 16.79
N CYS A 346 10.97 15.28 16.76
CA CYS A 346 10.55 15.90 15.51
C CYS A 346 10.22 17.39 15.64
N THR A 347 10.52 18.14 14.59
CA THR A 347 10.16 19.56 14.49
C THR A 347 9.00 19.71 13.52
N ILE A 348 7.90 20.30 13.98
CA ILE A 348 6.70 20.53 13.17
C ILE A 348 6.64 22.01 12.81
N PHE A 349 6.65 22.32 11.53
CA PHE A 349 6.49 23.66 10.99
C PHE A 349 5.05 23.89 10.53
N THR A 350 4.49 25.01 10.96
CA THR A 350 3.16 25.52 10.53
C THR A 350 3.27 27.00 10.21
N ASP A 351 2.42 27.47 9.30
CA ASP A 351 2.28 28.87 8.94
C ASP A 351 1.42 29.68 9.94
N HIS A 352 0.98 29.04 11.03
CA HIS A 352 0.10 29.64 12.02
C HIS A 352 0.83 29.92 13.34
N LYS A 353 1.26 31.18 13.52
CA LYS A 353 2.08 31.61 14.68
C LYS A 353 1.48 31.25 16.04
N SER A 354 0.16 31.26 16.16
CA SER A 354 -0.50 31.01 17.46
C SER A 354 -0.43 29.55 17.91
N LEU A 355 -0.09 28.60 17.03
CA LEU A 355 0.08 27.19 17.39
C LEU A 355 1.37 26.91 18.16
N GLN A 356 2.37 27.79 18.11
CA GLN A 356 3.59 27.65 18.93
C GLN A 356 3.30 27.67 20.42
N HIS A 357 2.26 28.41 20.82
CA HIS A 357 1.88 28.62 22.22
C HIS A 357 0.67 27.78 22.63
N ILE A 358 0.37 26.70 21.88
CA ILE A 358 -0.85 25.92 22.13
C ILE A 358 -0.83 25.20 23.49
N PHE A 359 0.35 24.80 23.96
CA PHE A 359 0.54 24.18 25.28
C PHE A 359 0.38 25.17 26.44
N ASP A 360 0.60 26.47 26.20
CA ASP A 360 0.54 27.51 27.23
C ASP A 360 -0.89 28.07 27.43
N ARG A 361 -1.83 27.73 26.54
CA ARG A 361 -3.21 28.24 26.61
C ARG A 361 -4.02 27.56 27.70
N LYS A 362 -4.48 28.35 28.67
CA LYS A 362 -5.33 27.92 29.79
C LYS A 362 -6.75 27.50 29.37
N GLU A 363 -7.29 28.08 28.31
CA GLU A 363 -8.64 27.82 27.83
C GLU A 363 -8.64 27.17 26.44
N LEU A 364 -8.65 25.83 26.43
CA LEU A 364 -8.81 25.03 25.22
C LEU A 364 -10.20 24.41 25.14
N ASN A 365 -10.78 24.40 23.95
CA ASN A 365 -12.03 23.69 23.67
C ASN A 365 -11.81 22.16 23.81
N MET A 366 -12.85 21.38 24.12
CA MET A 366 -12.79 19.91 24.29
C MET A 366 -12.10 19.18 23.14
N ARG A 367 -12.27 19.66 21.88
CA ARG A 367 -11.56 19.12 20.72
C ARG A 367 -10.06 19.38 20.80
N GLN A 368 -9.68 20.63 21.07
CA GLN A 368 -8.29 21.05 21.15
C GLN A 368 -7.58 20.34 22.31
N ARG A 369 -8.26 20.12 23.45
CA ARG A 369 -7.73 19.32 24.57
C ARG A 369 -7.36 17.90 24.14
N ARG A 370 -8.26 17.18 23.46
CA ARG A 370 -7.98 15.83 22.93
C ARG A 370 -6.83 15.81 21.93
N TRP A 371 -6.66 16.87 21.16
CA TRP A 371 -5.58 17.00 20.20
C TRP A 371 -4.26 17.33 20.85
N VAL A 372 -4.23 18.22 21.85
CA VAL A 372 -3.04 18.54 22.64
C VAL A 372 -2.57 17.33 23.44
N GLU A 373 -3.50 16.55 24.01
CA GLU A 373 -3.18 15.28 24.67
C GLU A 373 -2.45 14.33 23.71
N LEU A 374 -2.98 14.14 22.50
CA LEU A 374 -2.32 13.31 21.49
C LEU A 374 -0.97 13.87 21.04
N ILE A 375 -0.82 15.20 20.92
CA ILE A 375 0.47 15.80 20.56
C ILE A 375 1.49 15.62 21.71
N GLY A 376 1.03 15.67 22.96
CA GLY A 376 1.86 15.46 24.15
C GLY A 376 2.45 14.05 24.27
N ASP A 377 1.87 13.06 23.59
CA ASP A 377 2.45 11.71 23.47
C ASP A 377 3.73 11.66 22.61
N TYR A 378 4.06 12.73 21.88
CA TYR A 378 5.20 12.81 20.96
C TYR A 378 6.24 13.81 21.46
N ASP A 379 7.53 13.49 21.30
CA ASP A 379 8.63 14.43 21.54
C ASP A 379 8.76 15.39 20.33
N CYS A 380 7.85 16.36 20.26
CA CYS A 380 7.74 17.26 19.12
C CYS A 380 7.74 18.75 19.49
N ALA A 381 8.44 19.55 18.69
CA ALA A 381 8.48 21.01 18.82
C ALA A 381 7.71 21.68 17.67
N ILE A 382 6.63 22.40 18.01
CA ILE A 382 5.86 23.18 17.02
C ILE A 382 6.52 24.55 16.83
N LYS A 383 7.03 24.80 15.62
CA LYS A 383 7.67 26.06 15.22
C LYS A 383 6.84 26.76 14.16
N TYR A 384 6.76 28.08 14.29
CA TYR A 384 6.20 28.94 13.27
C TYR A 384 7.25 29.17 12.19
N HIS A 385 6.84 29.06 10.94
CA HIS A 385 7.67 29.46 9.81
C HIS A 385 6.91 30.47 8.93
N PRO A 386 7.36 31.73 8.81
CA PRO A 386 6.64 32.80 8.08
C PRO A 386 6.69 32.69 6.53
N GLY A 387 7.35 31.67 5.98
CA GLY A 387 7.69 31.53 4.54
C GLY A 387 8.43 30.22 4.22
N ALA A 388 9.13 30.06 3.09
CA ALA A 388 9.93 28.86 2.78
C ALA A 388 11.38 29.02 3.30
N PRO A 389 12.06 27.95 3.75
CA PRO A 389 13.49 27.98 4.04
C PRO A 389 14.33 28.18 2.76
N PRO A 390 15.58 28.70 2.86
CA PRO A 390 16.44 28.91 1.69
C PRO A 390 16.80 27.55 1.07
N GLY A 391 16.41 27.33 -0.19
CA GLY A 391 16.65 26.08 -0.93
C GLY A 391 15.37 25.41 -1.48
N MET A 392 14.19 25.80 -1.01
CA MET A 392 12.92 25.14 -1.33
C MET A 392 11.98 26.01 -2.21
N LEU A 393 12.51 26.56 -3.30
CA LEU A 393 11.77 27.43 -4.24
C LEU A 393 10.73 26.69 -5.09
N GLY A 394 10.79 25.35 -5.18
CA GLY A 394 9.84 24.55 -5.96
C GLY A 394 8.62 24.05 -5.19
N SER A 395 8.81 23.57 -3.95
CA SER A 395 7.76 22.85 -3.22
C SER A 395 6.87 23.77 -2.37
N ILE A 396 7.40 24.84 -1.77
CA ILE A 396 6.61 25.69 -0.85
C ILE A 396 6.09 26.98 -1.53
N ALA A 397 6.64 27.40 -2.67
CA ALA A 397 6.19 28.58 -3.42
C ALA A 397 4.70 28.52 -3.85
N TRP A 398 4.07 27.35 -3.72
CA TRP A 398 2.67 27.10 -4.00
C TRP A 398 1.71 27.41 -2.82
N CYS A 399 2.15 27.31 -1.56
CA CYS A 399 1.27 27.56 -0.38
C CYS A 399 0.61 28.94 -0.41
N ARG A 400 1.29 29.97 -0.95
CA ARG A 400 0.74 31.34 -1.02
C ARG A 400 -0.13 31.65 -2.24
N ARG A 401 0.02 30.95 -3.38
CA ARG A 401 -0.53 31.43 -4.66
C ARG A 401 -1.98 31.03 -4.95
N LEU A 402 -2.64 30.26 -4.06
CA LEU A 402 -4.00 29.75 -4.27
C LEU A 402 -5.05 30.23 -3.24
N ALA A 403 -4.70 31.18 -2.39
CA ALA A 403 -5.63 31.79 -1.42
C ALA A 403 -6.62 32.79 -2.07
N SER A 404 -6.41 33.20 -3.32
CA SER A 404 -7.25 34.18 -4.02
C SER A 404 -8.00 33.55 -5.21
N GLY A 405 -9.28 33.20 -5.03
CA GLY A 405 -10.13 32.73 -6.14
C GLY A 405 -11.50 32.12 -5.79
N ALA A 406 -12.42 32.98 -5.30
CA ALA A 406 -13.89 33.00 -5.35
C ALA A 406 -14.78 31.75 -5.66
N LEU A 407 -15.75 31.54 -4.73
CA LEU A 407 -17.21 31.25 -4.89
C LEU A 407 -17.78 29.79 -4.97
N PRO A 408 -19.05 29.54 -4.54
CA PRO A 408 -19.40 28.59 -3.47
C PRO A 408 -20.38 27.46 -3.86
N GLY A 409 -20.62 26.49 -2.96
CA GLY A 409 -21.92 25.79 -2.88
C GLY A 409 -21.94 24.27 -2.75
N LEU A 410 -22.38 23.81 -1.56
CA LEU A 410 -23.21 22.63 -1.23
C LEU A 410 -22.60 21.22 -1.04
N PHE A 411 -23.10 20.62 0.05
CA PHE A 411 -22.79 19.38 0.80
C PHE A 411 -23.14 18.09 0.01
N SER A 412 -22.73 16.85 0.34
CA SER A 412 -22.73 16.13 1.63
C SER A 412 -21.78 14.90 1.66
N SER A 413 -21.61 14.38 2.89
CA SER A 413 -21.10 13.11 3.46
C SER A 413 -20.94 11.87 2.57
N SER A 414 -20.16 10.82 2.86
CA SER A 414 -19.16 10.42 3.88
C SER A 414 -18.70 9.04 3.39
N PHE A 415 -17.42 8.68 3.28
CA PHE A 415 -17.06 7.24 3.24
C PHE A 415 -15.66 6.91 3.76
N VAL A 416 -15.68 5.89 4.60
CA VAL A 416 -14.60 5.10 5.19
C VAL A 416 -14.02 4.18 4.11
N PHE A 417 -12.69 4.03 4.02
CA PHE A 417 -12.07 3.04 3.13
C PHE A 417 -10.88 2.32 3.77
N ILE A 418 -11.10 1.05 4.06
CA ILE A 418 -10.16 -0.09 4.17
C ILE A 418 -10.93 -1.26 3.52
N PRO A 419 -10.33 -2.21 2.76
CA PRO A 419 -9.11 -2.20 1.95
C PRO A 419 -9.42 -2.62 0.47
N ILE A 420 -9.04 -1.80 -0.52
CA ILE A 420 -9.04 -2.17 -1.96
C ILE A 420 -7.75 -2.94 -2.35
N VAL A 421 -6.78 -3.04 -1.44
CA VAL A 421 -5.44 -3.62 -1.70
C VAL A 421 -5.51 -5.08 -2.18
N PHE A 422 -6.53 -5.85 -1.79
CA PHE A 422 -6.68 -7.25 -2.23
C PHE A 422 -7.18 -7.42 -3.67
N ALA A 423 -7.86 -6.43 -4.27
CA ALA A 423 -8.42 -6.59 -5.61
C ALA A 423 -7.37 -6.40 -6.72
N PHE A 424 -6.32 -5.60 -6.48
CA PHE A 424 -5.29 -5.33 -7.49
C PHE A 424 -4.22 -6.43 -7.60
N TRP A 425 -4.14 -7.33 -6.64
CA TRP A 425 -3.18 -8.46 -6.66
C TRP A 425 -3.73 -9.73 -7.31
N PHE A 426 -5.05 -9.82 -7.55
CA PHE A 426 -5.68 -11.02 -8.11
C PHE A 426 -6.07 -10.94 -9.60
N ASP A 427 -5.86 -9.80 -10.26
CA ASP A 427 -5.95 -9.69 -11.72
C ASP A 427 -4.56 -9.49 -12.34
N VAL A 428 -3.66 -10.48 -12.14
CA VAL A 428 -2.50 -10.76 -13.01
C VAL A 428 -2.29 -12.27 -13.12
#